data_AF-A0A839Z2W7-F1
#
_entry.id   AF-A0A839Z2W7-F1
#
_cell.length_a   1.000
_cell.length_b   1.000
_cell.length_c   1.000
_cell.angle_alpha   90.00
_cell.angle_beta   90.00
_cell.angle_gamma   90.00
#
_symmetry.space_group_name_H-M   'P 1'
#
loop_
_entity.id
_entity.type
_entity.pdbx_description
1 polymer ?
#
loop_
_entity_poly.entity_id
_entity_poly.type
_entity_poly.pdbx_seq_one_letter_code
_entity_poly.pdbx_strand_id
1 'polypeptide(L)'
;MISFLTDSPARASQGGEPYLEALERLESLKQAIAAAEEVGPVGVAIDEMGASWPRAGAAERHAFEERADAVAEAAIAGLAAITAVQSAGNDRVADGMEKLAAELRGGIDGLDGLLTL
;
A
#
# COMPACT_ATOMS: atom_id res chain seq x y z
N MET A 1 23.37 -40.16 14.16
CA MET A 1 23.53 -39.39 12.91
C MET A 1 22.47 -38.29 12.93
N ILE A 2 22.87 -37.09 12.52
CA ILE A 2 22.27 -35.79 12.84
C ILE A 2 20.80 -35.68 12.40
N SER A 3 19.97 -35.09 13.26
CA SER A 3 18.62 -34.58 12.94
C SER A 3 18.73 -33.37 12.01
N PHE A 4 17.98 -33.37 10.91
CA PHE A 4 17.58 -32.14 10.23
C PHE A 4 16.07 -32.09 10.13
N LEU A 5 15.48 -31.43 11.14
CA LEU A 5 14.28 -30.62 10.96
C LEU A 5 14.58 -29.60 9.86
N THR A 6 13.72 -29.51 8.86
CA THR A 6 12.94 -28.29 8.55
C THR A 6 11.90 -28.75 7.54
N ASP A 7 10.83 -29.32 8.06
CA ASP A 7 9.50 -29.14 7.50
C ASP A 7 9.41 -27.63 7.23
N SER A 8 9.60 -27.23 5.96
CA SER A 8 9.31 -25.85 5.58
C SER A 8 7.89 -25.64 6.02
N PRO A 9 7.59 -24.63 6.85
CA PRO A 9 6.20 -24.24 6.98
C PRO A 9 5.79 -23.90 5.55
N ALA A 10 4.96 -24.77 4.96
CA ALA A 10 4.04 -24.38 3.92
C ALA A 10 3.56 -23.01 4.40
N ARG A 11 3.99 -21.95 3.71
CA ARG A 11 3.53 -20.59 3.99
C ARG A 11 2.04 -20.76 4.05
N ALA A 12 1.51 -20.73 5.27
CA ALA A 12 0.11 -20.87 5.48
C ALA A 12 -0.44 -19.68 4.71
N SER A 13 -1.02 -19.95 3.54
CA SER A 13 -2.12 -19.16 3.04
C SER A 13 -3.20 -19.35 4.09
N GLN A 14 -3.01 -18.67 5.23
CA GLN A 14 -4.02 -18.51 6.25
C GLN A 14 -5.12 -17.83 5.47
N GLY A 15 -6.20 -18.56 5.20
CA GLY A 15 -7.41 -17.99 4.65
C GLY A 15 -7.96 -17.01 5.66
N GLY A 16 -7.37 -15.82 5.71
CA GLY A 16 -8.07 -14.64 6.17
C GLY A 16 -9.29 -14.53 5.28
N GLU A 17 -10.44 -14.26 5.88
CA GLU A 17 -11.56 -13.80 5.07
C GLU A 17 -11.02 -12.70 4.14
N PRO A 18 -11.29 -12.73 2.81
CA PRO A 18 -10.72 -11.76 1.87
C PRO A 18 -10.88 -10.31 2.34
N TYR A 19 -11.94 -10.07 3.11
CA TYR A 19 -12.19 -8.87 3.89
C TYR A 19 -11.06 -8.44 4.84
N LEU A 20 -10.59 -9.34 5.73
CA LEU A 20 -9.52 -9.06 6.69
C LEU A 20 -8.19 -8.81 5.99
N GLU A 21 -7.91 -9.60 4.95
CA GLU A 21 -6.70 -9.46 4.14
C GLU A 21 -6.67 -8.13 3.37
N ALA A 22 -7.81 -7.64 2.89
CA ALA A 22 -7.92 -6.32 2.26
C ALA A 22 -7.76 -5.18 3.29
N LEU A 23 -8.30 -5.33 4.50
CA LEU A 23 -8.14 -4.35 5.57
C LEU A 23 -6.69 -4.26 6.07
N GLU A 24 -5.99 -5.39 6.21
CA GLU A 24 -4.57 -5.41 6.58
C GLU A 24 -3.70 -4.71 5.53
N ARG A 25 -4.00 -4.92 4.24
CA ARG A 25 -3.34 -4.20 3.13
C ARG A 25 -3.63 -2.70 3.18
N LEU A 26 -4.87 -2.32 3.48
CA LEU A 26 -5.25 -0.90 3.65
C LEU A 26 -4.48 -0.24 4.80
N GLU A 27 -4.34 -0.94 5.93
CA GLU A 27 -3.54 -0.44 7.05
C GLU A 27 -2.05 -0.38 6.72
N SER A 28 -1.51 -1.35 5.98
CA SER A 28 -0.14 -1.29 5.48
C SER A 28 0.08 -0.08 4.57
N LEU A 29 -0.88 0.25 3.71
CA LEU A 29 -0.84 1.44 2.86
C LEU A 29 -0.91 2.73 3.69
N LYS A 30 -1.78 2.80 4.70
CA LYS A 30 -1.82 3.93 5.65
C LYS A 30 -0.50 4.12 6.38
N GLN A 31 0.12 3.02 6.83
CA GLN A 31 1.44 3.08 7.46
C GLN A 31 2.53 3.55 6.50
N ALA A 32 2.50 3.11 5.24
CA ALA A 32 3.44 3.56 4.22
C ALA A 32 3.30 5.06 3.94
N ILE A 33 2.06 5.57 3.88
CA ILE A 33 1.79 7.01 3.72
C ILE A 33 2.19 7.79 4.96
N ALA A 34 1.89 7.28 6.17
CA ALA A 34 2.35 7.92 7.41
C ALA A 34 3.87 8.01 7.48
N ALA A 35 4.58 6.95 7.07
CA ALA A 35 6.04 6.96 6.97
C ALA A 35 6.56 7.94 5.90
N ALA A 36 5.82 8.09 4.80
CA ALA A 36 6.13 9.08 3.77
C ALA A 36 5.93 10.53 4.27
N GLU A 37 4.87 10.78 5.04
CA GLU A 37 4.59 12.09 5.67
C GLU A 37 5.71 12.54 6.63
N GLU A 38 6.43 11.61 7.27
CA GLU A 38 7.61 11.93 8.09
C GLU A 38 8.78 12.48 7.26
N VAL A 39 8.89 12.08 5.99
CA VAL A 39 9.92 12.55 5.05
C VAL A 39 9.51 13.87 4.39
N GLY A 40 8.21 14.09 4.18
CA GLY A 40 7.64 15.32 3.63
C GLY A 40 6.14 15.19 3.38
N PRO A 41 5.41 16.31 3.25
CA PRO A 41 3.96 16.29 3.17
C PRO A 41 3.47 15.57 1.91
N VAL A 42 2.69 14.51 2.09
CA VAL A 42 2.09 13.72 0.99
C VAL A 42 0.65 14.18 0.74
N GLY A 43 -0.08 14.55 1.79
CA GLY A 43 -1.43 15.10 1.71
C GLY A 43 -2.43 14.10 1.13
N VAL A 44 -2.36 12.85 1.58
CA VAL A 44 -3.22 11.74 1.13
C VAL A 44 -3.96 11.16 2.32
N ALA A 45 -5.30 11.11 2.24
CA ALA A 45 -6.17 10.56 3.27
C ALA A 45 -6.87 9.29 2.77
N ILE A 46 -6.96 8.26 3.61
CA ILE A 46 -7.55 6.95 3.31
C ILE A 46 -8.68 6.62 4.31
N ASP A 47 -9.45 7.62 4.73
CA ASP A 47 -10.36 7.45 5.86
C ASP A 47 -11.75 6.87 5.47
N GLU A 48 -12.15 6.93 4.20
CA GLU A 48 -13.54 6.59 3.80
C GLU A 48 -13.72 5.21 3.15
N MET A 49 -12.65 4.56 2.68
CA MET A 49 -12.77 3.33 1.86
C MET A 49 -13.32 2.11 2.62
N GLY A 50 -13.03 2.00 3.91
CA GLY A 50 -13.47 0.86 4.73
C GLY A 50 -14.99 0.77 4.88
N ALA A 51 -15.71 1.88 4.72
CA ALA A 51 -17.17 1.92 4.85
C ALA A 51 -17.91 1.33 3.63
N SER A 52 -17.27 1.36 2.46
CA SER A 52 -17.87 0.96 1.17
C SER A 52 -17.66 -0.54 0.88
N TRP A 53 -16.63 -1.14 1.45
CA TRP A 53 -16.24 -2.54 1.23
C TRP A 53 -17.35 -3.58 1.47
N PRO A 54 -18.17 -3.52 2.54
CA PRO A 54 -19.23 -4.51 2.76
C PRO A 54 -20.29 -4.52 1.64
N ARG A 55 -20.42 -3.43 0.88
CA ARG A 55 -21.40 -3.27 -0.21
C ARG A 55 -20.84 -3.66 -1.58
N ALA A 56 -19.51 -3.64 -1.73
CA ALA A 56 -18.85 -4.01 -2.98
C ALA A 56 -19.05 -5.49 -3.35
N GLY A 57 -19.27 -5.76 -4.63
CA GLY A 57 -19.32 -7.10 -5.21
C GLY A 57 -17.94 -7.76 -5.32
N ALA A 58 -17.91 -9.06 -5.64
CA ALA A 58 -16.66 -9.82 -5.69
C ALA A 58 -15.65 -9.29 -6.74
N ALA A 59 -16.14 -8.81 -7.89
CA ALA A 59 -15.30 -8.24 -8.94
C ALA A 59 -14.68 -6.88 -8.53
N GLU A 60 -15.45 -6.03 -7.85
CA GLU A 60 -14.98 -4.74 -7.33
C GLU A 60 -13.93 -4.92 -6.23
N ARG A 61 -14.16 -5.88 -5.33
CA ARG A 61 -13.19 -6.25 -4.28
C ARG A 61 -11.88 -6.78 -4.86
N HIS A 62 -11.94 -7.67 -5.85
CA HIS A 62 -10.74 -8.17 -6.53
C HIS A 62 -9.97 -7.06 -7.24
N ALA A 63 -10.69 -6.18 -7.96
CA ALA A 63 -10.06 -5.04 -8.64
C ALA A 63 -9.43 -4.06 -7.64
N PHE A 64 -10.08 -3.85 -6.50
CA PHE A 64 -9.52 -3.05 -5.41
C PHE A 64 -8.27 -3.70 -4.83
N GLU A 65 -8.27 -5.00 -4.55
CA GLU A 65 -7.10 -5.73 -4.03
C GLU A 65 -5.88 -5.61 -4.97
N GLU A 66 -6.06 -5.92 -6.25
CA GLU A 66 -4.99 -5.80 -7.25
C GLU A 66 -4.43 -4.38 -7.34
N ARG A 67 -5.32 -3.38 -7.26
CA ARG A 67 -4.93 -1.98 -7.36
C ARG A 67 -4.30 -1.48 -6.05
N ALA A 68 -4.74 -1.96 -4.90
CA ALA A 68 -4.20 -1.59 -3.60
C ALA A 68 -2.78 -2.12 -3.46
N ASP A 69 -2.53 -3.36 -3.89
CA ASP A 69 -1.20 -3.96 -3.95
C ASP A 69 -0.29 -3.13 -4.88
N ALA A 70 -0.75 -2.75 -6.07
CA ALA A 70 0.03 -1.92 -7.00
C ALA A 70 0.38 -0.53 -6.42
N VAL A 71 -0.55 0.12 -5.72
CA VAL A 71 -0.31 1.42 -5.08
C VAL A 71 0.69 1.28 -3.92
N ALA A 72 0.57 0.23 -3.11
CA ALA A 72 1.50 -0.05 -2.02
C ALA A 72 2.93 -0.32 -2.53
N GLU A 73 3.08 -1.13 -3.59
CA GLU A 73 4.39 -1.38 -4.22
C GLU A 73 5.01 -0.10 -4.78
N ALA A 74 4.21 0.76 -5.43
CA ALA A 74 4.65 2.05 -5.93
C ALA A 74 5.12 2.98 -4.78
N ALA A 75 4.39 3.00 -3.65
CA ALA A 75 4.75 3.76 -2.47
C ALA A 75 6.13 3.35 -1.93
N ILE A 76 6.33 2.04 -1.75
CA ILE A 76 7.59 1.48 -1.22
C ILE A 76 8.75 1.79 -2.18
N ALA A 77 8.57 1.56 -3.47
CA ALA A 77 9.60 1.82 -4.47
C ALA A 77 9.96 3.32 -4.56
N GLY A 78 8.95 4.20 -4.51
CA GLY A 78 9.13 5.65 -4.50
C GLY A 78 9.89 6.13 -3.27
N LEU A 79 9.51 5.67 -2.07
CA LEU A 79 10.19 6.00 -0.82
C LEU A 79 11.64 5.52 -0.79
N ALA A 80 11.91 4.31 -1.28
CA ALA A 80 13.26 3.77 -1.38
C ALA A 80 14.13 4.64 -2.32
N ALA A 81 13.57 5.07 -3.45
CA ALA A 81 14.25 5.96 -4.38
C ALA A 81 14.54 7.34 -3.77
N ILE A 82 13.57 7.93 -3.07
CA ILE A 82 13.73 9.23 -2.41
C ILE A 82 14.78 9.17 -1.30
N THR A 83 14.75 8.12 -0.48
CA THR A 83 15.76 7.87 0.57
C THR A 83 17.16 7.73 -0.03
N ALA A 84 17.29 7.02 -1.16
CA ALA A 84 18.56 6.89 -1.87
C ALA A 84 19.07 8.26 -2.39
N VAL A 85 18.19 9.11 -2.91
CA VAL A 85 18.53 10.46 -3.37
C VAL A 85 18.91 11.38 -2.20
N GLN A 86 18.19 11.29 -1.08
CA GLN A 86 18.46 12.07 0.13
C GLN A 86 19.81 11.69 0.75
N SER A 87 20.11 10.40 0.87
CA SER A 87 21.40 9.92 1.39
C SER A 87 22.60 10.30 0.51
N ALA A 88 22.37 10.56 -0.78
CA ALA A 88 23.36 11.11 -1.70
C ALA A 88 23.55 12.64 -1.57
N GLY A 89 22.82 13.32 -0.67
CA GLY A 89 22.93 14.76 -0.42
C GLY A 89 22.35 15.62 -1.53
N ASN A 90 21.34 15.12 -2.25
CA ASN A 90 20.71 15.84 -3.35
C ASN A 90 19.41 16.53 -2.89
N ASP A 91 19.28 17.83 -3.17
CA ASP A 91 18.14 18.65 -2.74
C ASP A 91 16.84 18.40 -3.53
N ARG A 92 16.83 17.48 -4.50
CA ARG A 92 15.62 17.09 -5.27
C ARG A 92 14.63 16.19 -4.52
N VAL A 93 14.82 16.00 -3.22
CA VAL A 93 13.90 15.21 -2.38
C VAL A 93 12.50 15.80 -2.41
N ALA A 94 12.36 17.13 -2.40
CA ALA A 94 11.06 17.79 -2.43
C ALA A 94 10.27 17.48 -3.71
N ASP A 95 10.89 17.63 -4.89
CA ASP A 95 10.26 17.31 -6.19
C ASP A 95 9.86 15.83 -6.28
N GLY A 96 10.71 14.94 -5.75
CA GLY A 96 10.45 13.51 -5.68
C GLY A 96 9.26 13.17 -4.77
N MET A 97 9.17 13.82 -3.60
CA MET A 97 8.06 13.67 -2.66
C MET A 97 6.76 14.20 -3.25
N GLU A 98 6.76 15.34 -3.93
CA GLU A 98 5.57 15.89 -4.59
C GLU A 98 5.06 14.96 -5.69
N LYS A 99 5.96 14.39 -6.49
CA LYS A 99 5.60 13.42 -7.53
C LYS A 99 5.03 12.14 -6.93
N LEU A 100 5.67 11.59 -5.89
CA LEU A 100 5.18 10.42 -5.18
C LEU A 100 3.78 10.67 -4.61
N ALA A 101 3.58 11.83 -3.98
CA ALA A 101 2.28 12.24 -3.47
C ALA A 101 1.19 12.30 -4.54
N ALA A 102 1.50 12.84 -5.72
CA ALA A 102 0.57 12.87 -6.84
C ALA A 102 0.21 11.46 -7.35
N GLU A 103 1.19 10.56 -7.45
CA GLU A 103 0.97 9.17 -7.87
C GLU A 103 0.13 8.40 -6.85
N LEU A 104 0.40 8.56 -5.56
CA LEU A 104 -0.37 7.92 -4.48
C LEU A 104 -1.80 8.44 -4.42
N ARG A 105 -2.00 9.77 -4.57
CA ARG A 105 -3.33 10.37 -4.62
C ARG A 105 -4.15 9.82 -5.80
N GLY A 106 -3.57 9.79 -7.01
CA GLY A 106 -4.26 9.22 -8.17
C GLY A 106 -4.53 7.71 -8.04
N GLY A 107 -3.66 6.98 -7.35
CA GLY A 107 -3.86 5.58 -7.00
C GLY A 107 -5.06 5.38 -6.06
N ILE A 108 -5.12 6.17 -5.00
CA ILE A 108 -6.15 6.11 -3.95
C ILE A 108 -7.50 6.63 -4.44
N ASP A 109 -7.54 7.71 -5.20
CA ASP A 109 -8.77 8.18 -5.85
C ASP A 109 -9.34 7.10 -6.78
N GLY A 110 -8.47 6.35 -7.47
CA GLY A 110 -8.87 5.23 -8.32
C GLY A 110 -9.41 4.03 -7.52
N LEU A 111 -8.88 3.79 -6.31
CA LEU A 111 -9.38 2.77 -5.40
C LEU A 111 -10.75 3.16 -4.81
N ASP A 112 -10.95 4.44 -4.48
CA ASP A 112 -12.23 4.92 -3.95
C ASP A 112 -13.34 4.80 -4.99
N GLY A 113 -13.03 5.13 -6.25
CA GLY A 113 -13.93 4.97 -7.38
C GLY A 113 -14.35 3.53 -7.68
N LEU A 114 -13.59 2.53 -7.22
CA LEU A 114 -13.95 1.11 -7.36
C LEU A 114 -14.97 0.65 -6.32
N LEU A 115 -15.05 1.31 -5.17
CA LEU A 115 -15.94 0.93 -4.07
C LEU A 115 -17.21 1.79 -3.95
N THR A 116 -17.30 2.90 -4.70
CA THR A 116 -18.41 3.87 -4.66
C THR A 116 -19.43 3.74 -5.80
N LEU A 117 -19.31 2.72 -6.68
CA LEU A 117 -20.27 2.40 -7.74
C LEU A 117 -21.57 1.75 -7.18
#